data_AF-A0A2V9ALB4-F1
#
_entry.id   AF-A0A2V9ALB4-F1
#
_cell.length_a   1.000
_cell.length_b   1.000
_cell.length_c   1.000
_cell.angle_alpha   90.00
_cell.angle_beta   90.00
_cell.angle_gamma   90.00
#
_symmetry.space_group_name_H-M   'P 1'
#
loop_
_entity.id
_entity.type
_entity.pdbx_description
1 polymer ?
#
loop_
_entity_poly.entity_id
_entity_poly.type
_entity_poly.pdbx_seq_one_letter_code
_entity_poly.pdbx_strand_id
1 'polypeptide(L)'
;MDTTARLNEQVMLDTLMNYLVSMARTVESAMNRALDAILSLDNPRTAALPGEVFLLEPRINEMEIVIDEHAIRLLRQGSFPEDELRLIVAALKLNNDLERIGDLAVNLAERVVSLREMPDAQIPEDLVPMVSAVRAMVSESLGALIFRNVDMATTVLESDDVVDRYRDRIFERQLQRMTSEPQLVGPGLQFVLATRHLERIADHATNIAEDIIFWVRGLDVRHGRGLEGLRSEPPATLSAANITENSQTSHSDVTPSRNTDDVIFT
;
A
#
# COMPACT_ATOMS: atom_id res chain seq x y z
N MET A 1 10.30 0.20 -36.21
CA MET A 1 9.05 0.04 -35.43
C MET A 1 8.16 1.22 -35.72
N ASP A 2 6.88 0.98 -36.00
CA ASP A 2 5.88 2.02 -36.26
C ASP A 2 5.69 2.86 -34.99
N THR A 3 5.89 4.17 -35.07
CA THR A 3 5.72 5.13 -33.96
C THR A 3 4.37 4.97 -33.27
N THR A 4 3.33 4.59 -34.02
CA THR A 4 1.98 4.34 -33.53
C THR A 4 1.92 3.11 -32.61
N ALA A 5 2.62 2.03 -32.96
CA ALA A 5 2.68 0.82 -32.15
C ALA A 5 3.37 1.09 -30.80
N ARG A 6 4.47 1.86 -30.83
CA ARG A 6 5.20 2.22 -29.63
C ARG A 6 4.41 3.16 -28.69
N LEU A 7 3.64 4.09 -29.27
CA LEU A 7 2.73 4.95 -28.50
C LEU A 7 1.65 4.11 -27.79
N ASN A 8 1.08 3.13 -28.50
CA ASN A 8 0.07 2.23 -27.93
C ASN A 8 0.62 1.37 -26.79
N GLU A 9 1.85 0.87 -26.91
CA GLU A 9 2.54 0.12 -25.85
C GLU A 9 2.72 0.98 -24.60
N GLN A 10 3.18 2.23 -24.75
CA GLN A 10 3.35 3.15 -23.63
C GLN A 10 2.03 3.41 -22.91
N VAL A 11 0.95 3.68 -23.65
CA VAL A 11 -0.39 3.88 -23.07
C VAL A 11 -0.85 2.66 -22.29
N MET A 12 -0.56 1.45 -22.78
CA MET A 12 -0.91 0.22 -22.07
C MET A 12 -0.08 0.03 -20.79
N LEU A 13 1.21 0.35 -20.79
CA LEU A 13 2.04 0.32 -19.57
C LEU A 13 1.58 1.34 -18.53
N ASP A 14 1.27 2.56 -18.96
CA ASP A 14 0.75 3.60 -18.07
C ASP A 14 -0.61 3.19 -17.48
N THR A 15 -1.45 2.53 -18.29
CA THR A 15 -2.72 1.96 -17.83
C THR A 15 -2.51 0.88 -16.77
N LEU A 16 -1.54 -0.03 -16.97
CA LEU A 16 -1.19 -1.05 -15.97
C LEU A 16 -0.79 -0.41 -14.64
N MET A 17 0.08 0.60 -14.69
CA MET A 17 0.50 1.33 -13.49
C MET A 17 -0.64 2.05 -12.79
N ASN A 18 -1.56 2.65 -13.55
CA ASN A 18 -2.73 3.31 -12.98
C ASN A 18 -3.65 2.32 -12.27
N TYR A 19 -3.83 1.10 -12.82
CA TYR A 19 -4.59 0.05 -12.14
C TYR A 19 -3.93 -0.40 -10.84
N LEU A 20 -2.61 -0.65 -10.86
CA LEU A 20 -1.86 -0.98 -9.64
C LEU A 20 -1.98 0.08 -8.56
N VAL A 21 -1.77 1.36 -8.91
CA VAL A 21 -1.87 2.47 -7.95
C VAL A 21 -3.30 2.61 -7.41
N SER A 22 -4.32 2.35 -8.24
CA SER A 22 -5.72 2.34 -7.80
C SER A 22 -6.02 1.21 -6.81
N MET A 23 -5.52 0.00 -7.07
CA MET A 23 -5.64 -1.13 -6.16
C MET A 23 -4.88 -0.88 -4.86
N ALA A 24 -3.63 -0.41 -4.95
CA ALA A 24 -2.81 -0.05 -3.78
C ALA A 24 -3.52 0.90 -2.82
N ARG A 25 -4.14 1.99 -3.34
CA ARG A 25 -4.93 2.92 -2.53
C ARG A 25 -6.16 2.28 -1.91
N THR A 26 -6.80 1.37 -2.62
CA THR A 26 -8.00 0.66 -2.13
C THR A 26 -7.63 -0.31 -1.00
N VAL A 27 -6.53 -1.05 -1.16
CA VAL A 27 -5.95 -1.95 -0.16
C VAL A 27 -5.47 -1.17 1.06
N GLU A 28 -4.73 -0.07 0.88
CA GLU A 28 -4.28 0.80 1.98
C GLU A 28 -5.47 1.35 2.79
N SER A 29 -6.55 1.74 2.11
CA SER A 29 -7.79 2.17 2.76
C SER A 29 -8.44 1.04 3.57
N ALA A 30 -8.58 -0.16 3.00
CA ALA A 30 -9.14 -1.33 3.69
C ALA A 30 -8.30 -1.70 4.92
N MET A 31 -6.97 -1.78 4.76
CA MET A 31 -6.04 -2.04 5.85
C MET A 31 -6.18 -0.99 6.96
N ASN A 32 -6.10 0.31 6.64
CA ASN A 32 -6.17 1.37 7.64
C ASN A 32 -7.48 1.33 8.44
N ARG A 33 -8.60 1.01 7.80
CA ARG A 33 -9.89 0.81 8.50
C ARG A 33 -9.83 -0.35 9.48
N ALA A 34 -9.26 -1.49 9.08
CA ALA A 34 -9.07 -2.63 9.98
C ALA A 34 -8.14 -2.31 11.16
N LEU A 35 -7.03 -1.60 10.90
CA LEU A 35 -6.07 -1.14 11.90
C LEU A 35 -6.72 -0.17 12.91
N ASP A 36 -7.49 0.80 12.44
CA ASP A 36 -8.21 1.75 13.30
C ASP A 36 -9.29 1.03 14.14
N ALA A 37 -9.93 0.01 13.56
CA ALA A 37 -10.98 -0.75 14.23
C ALA A 37 -10.43 -1.61 15.39
N ILE A 38 -9.26 -2.24 15.22
CA ILE A 38 -8.63 -3.08 16.26
C ILE A 38 -8.04 -2.24 17.41
N LEU A 39 -7.60 -1.02 17.13
CA LEU A 39 -7.08 -0.11 18.16
C LEU A 39 -8.17 0.60 18.99
N SER A 40 -9.44 0.45 18.61
CA SER A 40 -10.55 1.18 19.23
C SER A 40 -11.81 0.31 19.29
N LEU A 41 -11.74 -0.82 20.00
CA LEU A 41 -12.84 -1.79 20.10
C LEU A 41 -14.13 -1.17 20.65
N ASP A 42 -14.03 -0.38 21.72
CA ASP A 42 -15.18 0.21 22.43
C ASP A 42 -15.64 1.55 21.86
N ASN A 43 -14.98 2.06 20.82
CA ASN A 43 -15.31 3.37 20.26
C ASN A 43 -16.48 3.26 19.28
N PRO A 44 -17.63 3.92 19.52
CA PRO A 44 -18.76 3.89 18.59
C PRO A 44 -18.41 4.46 17.21
N ARG A 45 -17.41 5.35 17.12
CA ARG A 45 -17.00 5.97 15.85
C ARG A 45 -16.31 4.98 14.91
N THR A 46 -15.72 3.90 15.44
CA THR A 46 -15.01 2.88 14.65
C THR A 46 -15.87 1.65 14.38
N ALA A 47 -17.12 1.64 14.85
CA ALA A 47 -17.99 0.47 14.78
C ALA A 47 -18.35 0.05 13.35
N ALA A 48 -18.42 0.99 12.42
CA ALA A 48 -18.71 0.71 11.02
C ALA A 48 -17.49 0.18 10.24
N LEU A 49 -16.27 0.38 10.75
CA LEU A 49 -15.04 0.12 9.99
C LEU A 49 -14.87 -1.34 9.53
N PRO A 50 -15.17 -2.39 10.33
CA PRO A 50 -15.11 -3.76 9.83
C PRO A 50 -16.04 -4.02 8.64
N GLY A 51 -17.28 -3.53 8.71
CA GLY A 51 -18.24 -3.65 7.61
C GLY A 51 -17.78 -2.92 6.35
N GLU A 52 -17.15 -1.76 6.53
CA GLU A 52 -16.53 -1.01 5.44
C GLU A 52 -15.36 -1.74 4.78
N VAL A 53 -14.60 -2.57 5.51
CA VAL A 53 -13.54 -3.43 4.95
C VAL A 53 -14.16 -4.52 4.08
N PHE A 54 -15.20 -5.20 4.57
CA PHE A 54 -15.89 -6.25 3.81
C PHE A 54 -16.52 -5.74 2.51
N LEU A 55 -16.93 -4.47 2.46
CA LEU A 55 -17.43 -3.85 1.23
C LEU A 55 -16.35 -3.57 0.19
N LEU A 56 -15.08 -3.47 0.59
CA LEU A 56 -13.95 -3.21 -0.31
C LEU A 56 -13.36 -4.50 -0.90
N GLU A 57 -13.50 -5.64 -0.22
CA GLU A 57 -12.95 -6.94 -0.64
C GLU A 57 -13.35 -7.33 -2.08
N PRO A 58 -14.64 -7.36 -2.48
CA PRO A 58 -15.00 -7.74 -3.85
C PRO A 58 -14.36 -6.85 -4.91
N ARG A 59 -14.19 -5.55 -4.59
CA ARG A 59 -13.56 -4.58 -5.48
C ARG A 59 -12.06 -4.83 -5.64
N ILE A 60 -11.37 -5.25 -4.58
CA ILE A 60 -9.96 -5.62 -4.62
C ILE A 60 -9.78 -6.85 -5.52
N ASN A 61 -10.62 -7.87 -5.37
CA ASN A 61 -10.59 -9.08 -6.19
C ASN A 61 -10.88 -8.79 -7.67
N GLU A 62 -11.82 -7.89 -7.96
CA GLU A 62 -12.07 -7.45 -9.34
C GLU A 62 -10.86 -6.71 -9.94
N MET A 63 -10.20 -5.85 -9.16
CA MET A 63 -8.99 -5.15 -9.60
C MET A 63 -7.85 -6.12 -9.89
N GLU A 64 -7.68 -7.15 -9.06
CA GLU A 64 -6.68 -8.19 -9.25
C GLU A 64 -6.81 -8.84 -10.63
N ILE A 65 -8.01 -9.30 -10.97
CA ILE A 65 -8.32 -9.95 -12.26
C ILE A 65 -8.02 -8.99 -13.43
N VAL A 66 -8.44 -7.73 -13.32
CA VAL A 66 -8.22 -6.72 -14.37
C VAL A 66 -6.74 -6.46 -14.60
N ILE A 67 -5.94 -6.38 -13.53
CA ILE A 67 -4.49 -6.16 -13.61
C ILE A 67 -3.82 -7.37 -14.27
N ASP A 68 -4.16 -8.58 -13.87
CA ASP A 68 -3.59 -9.82 -14.43
C ASP A 68 -3.90 -9.96 -15.92
N GLU A 69 -5.16 -9.77 -16.32
CA GLU A 69 -5.56 -9.83 -17.73
C GLU A 69 -4.81 -8.81 -18.58
N HIS A 70 -4.64 -7.59 -18.05
CA HIS A 70 -3.96 -6.51 -18.76
C HIS A 70 -2.45 -6.76 -18.86
N ALA A 71 -1.80 -7.26 -17.81
CA ALA A 71 -0.40 -7.67 -17.82
C ALA A 71 -0.14 -8.83 -18.79
N ILE A 72 -1.01 -9.85 -18.82
CA ILE A 72 -0.92 -10.96 -19.78
C ILE A 72 -1.08 -10.45 -21.23
N ARG A 73 -1.99 -9.51 -21.46
CA ARG A 73 -2.20 -8.88 -22.77
C ARG A 73 -0.94 -8.15 -23.24
N LEU A 74 -0.27 -7.42 -22.36
CA LEU A 74 1.02 -6.78 -22.62
C LEU A 74 2.05 -7.85 -23.00
N LEU A 75 2.28 -8.87 -22.16
CA LEU A 75 3.26 -9.94 -22.45
C LEU A 75 3.05 -10.61 -23.81
N ARG A 76 1.79 -10.82 -24.22
CA ARG A 76 1.45 -11.42 -25.52
C ARG A 76 1.87 -10.57 -26.73
N GLN A 77 2.05 -9.26 -26.58
CA GLN A 77 2.51 -8.38 -27.67
C GLN A 77 4.00 -8.56 -27.97
N GLY A 78 4.79 -9.05 -27.01
CA GLY A 78 6.11 -9.65 -27.23
C GLY A 78 7.26 -8.73 -27.65
N SER A 79 7.11 -7.39 -27.59
CA SER A 79 8.13 -6.43 -28.05
C SER A 79 8.48 -5.35 -27.01
N PHE A 80 8.73 -5.75 -25.76
CA PHE A 80 9.13 -4.82 -24.69
C PHE A 80 10.64 -4.87 -24.43
N PRO A 81 11.30 -3.71 -24.23
CA PRO A 81 12.61 -3.62 -23.58
C PRO A 81 12.63 -4.31 -22.21
N GLU A 82 13.83 -4.60 -21.72
CA GLU A 82 14.01 -5.37 -20.48
C GLU A 82 13.41 -4.68 -19.24
N ASP A 83 13.57 -3.37 -19.10
CA ASP A 83 13.02 -2.59 -17.99
C ASP A 83 11.48 -2.59 -17.97
N GLU A 84 10.86 -2.62 -19.15
CA GLU A 84 9.40 -2.74 -19.30
C GLU A 84 8.91 -4.16 -19.02
N LEU A 85 9.68 -5.19 -19.40
CA LEU A 85 9.40 -6.56 -18.99
C LEU A 85 9.49 -6.71 -17.47
N ARG A 86 10.49 -6.10 -16.83
CA ARG A 86 10.59 -6.07 -15.37
C ARG A 86 9.39 -5.38 -14.74
N LEU A 87 8.91 -4.27 -15.31
CA LEU A 87 7.67 -3.63 -14.88
C LEU A 87 6.48 -4.60 -14.93
N ILE A 88 6.26 -5.25 -16.07
CA ILE A 88 5.10 -6.14 -16.25
C ILE A 88 5.17 -7.34 -15.29
N VAL A 89 6.37 -7.89 -15.07
CA VAL A 89 6.56 -9.00 -14.12
C VAL A 89 6.36 -8.54 -12.67
N ALA A 90 6.94 -7.40 -12.30
CA ALA A 90 6.76 -6.82 -10.97
C ALA A 90 5.28 -6.50 -10.73
N ALA A 91 4.57 -5.99 -11.74
CA ALA A 91 3.14 -5.71 -11.66
C ALA A 91 2.32 -6.93 -11.24
N LEU A 92 2.56 -8.09 -11.84
CA LEU A 92 1.86 -9.35 -11.48
C LEU A 92 2.15 -9.77 -10.03
N LYS A 93 3.40 -9.62 -9.58
CA LYS A 93 3.77 -9.98 -8.20
C LYS A 93 3.16 -9.03 -7.17
N LEU A 94 3.30 -7.72 -7.43
CA LEU A 94 2.71 -6.66 -6.63
C LEU A 94 1.19 -6.80 -6.55
N ASN A 95 0.53 -7.18 -7.64
CA ASN A 95 -0.91 -7.45 -7.68
C ASN A 95 -1.32 -8.51 -6.64
N ASN A 96 -0.62 -9.64 -6.62
CA ASN A 96 -0.84 -10.71 -5.66
C ASN A 96 -0.54 -10.25 -4.22
N ASP A 97 0.58 -9.55 -3.96
CA ASP A 97 0.87 -9.07 -2.60
C ASP A 97 -0.17 -8.04 -2.09
N LEU A 98 -0.70 -7.20 -2.99
CA LEU A 98 -1.78 -6.26 -2.67
C LEU A 98 -3.10 -6.99 -2.33
N GLU A 99 -3.48 -8.01 -3.10
CA GLU A 99 -4.64 -8.86 -2.80
C GLU A 99 -4.50 -9.49 -1.41
N ARG A 100 -3.32 -10.04 -1.12
CA ARG A 100 -3.05 -10.69 0.18
C ARG A 100 -3.15 -9.73 1.36
N ILE A 101 -2.70 -8.48 1.22
CA ILE A 101 -2.91 -7.46 2.25
C ILE A 101 -4.40 -7.16 2.42
N GLY A 102 -5.16 -7.09 1.32
CA GLY A 102 -6.62 -6.95 1.34
C GLY A 102 -7.31 -8.07 2.12
N ASP A 103 -6.98 -9.33 1.81
CA ASP A 103 -7.45 -10.52 2.53
C ASP A 103 -7.12 -10.49 4.03
N LEU A 104 -5.89 -10.10 4.37
CA LEU A 104 -5.45 -10.00 5.76
C LEU A 104 -6.18 -8.87 6.50
N ALA A 105 -6.53 -7.78 5.82
CA ALA A 105 -7.37 -6.73 6.38
C ALA A 105 -8.79 -7.24 6.69
N VAL A 106 -9.38 -8.06 5.81
CA VAL A 106 -10.67 -8.74 6.06
C VAL A 106 -10.56 -9.64 7.28
N ASN A 107 -9.54 -10.50 7.34
CA ASN A 107 -9.33 -11.39 8.48
C ASN A 107 -9.20 -10.59 9.79
N LEU A 108 -8.45 -9.49 9.79
CA LEU A 108 -8.32 -8.60 10.95
C LEU A 108 -9.67 -7.96 11.33
N ALA A 109 -10.45 -7.50 10.36
CA ALA A 109 -11.79 -6.95 10.57
C ALA A 109 -12.75 -7.97 11.21
N GLU A 110 -12.70 -9.24 10.80
CA GLU A 110 -13.47 -10.30 11.46
C GLU A 110 -13.04 -10.51 12.93
N ARG A 111 -11.73 -10.42 13.22
CA ARG A 111 -11.24 -10.49 14.61
C ARG A 111 -11.78 -9.34 15.45
N VAL A 112 -11.86 -8.15 14.88
CA VAL A 112 -12.47 -6.98 15.54
C VAL A 112 -13.94 -7.23 15.85
N VAL A 113 -14.72 -7.78 14.91
CA VAL A 113 -16.13 -8.12 15.14
C VAL A 113 -16.25 -9.10 16.32
N SER A 114 -15.45 -10.18 16.31
CA SER A 114 -15.45 -11.15 17.41
C SER A 114 -15.04 -10.53 18.76
N LEU A 115 -13.99 -9.69 18.78
CA LEU A 115 -13.50 -9.06 20.00
C LEU A 115 -14.51 -8.11 20.64
N ARG A 116 -15.30 -7.39 19.84
CA ARG A 116 -16.35 -6.48 20.34
C ARG A 116 -17.49 -7.19 21.07
N GLU A 117 -17.68 -8.48 20.79
CA GLU A 117 -18.70 -9.31 21.45
C GLU A 117 -18.15 -10.00 22.71
N MET A 118 -16.83 -9.92 22.95
CA MET A 118 -16.19 -10.59 24.07
C MET A 118 -16.03 -9.65 25.27
N PRO A 119 -16.55 -10.01 26.46
CA PRO A 119 -16.24 -9.31 27.69
C PRO A 119 -14.72 -9.28 27.94
N ASP A 120 -14.25 -8.21 28.59
CA ASP A 120 -12.86 -8.06 29.05
C ASP A 120 -11.78 -8.08 27.94
N ALA A 121 -12.16 -7.79 26.68
CA ALA A 121 -11.24 -7.64 25.56
C ALA A 121 -10.34 -6.40 25.70
N GLN A 122 -9.24 -6.55 26.42
CA GLN A 122 -8.27 -5.48 26.64
C GLN A 122 -7.15 -5.51 25.61
N ILE A 123 -7.01 -4.41 24.88
CA ILE A 123 -5.97 -4.21 23.87
C ILE A 123 -4.57 -4.41 24.50
N PRO A 124 -3.71 -5.28 23.95
CA PRO A 124 -2.34 -5.43 24.41
C PRO A 124 -1.54 -4.13 24.26
N GLU A 125 -0.71 -3.79 25.25
CA GLU A 125 0.11 -2.57 25.25
C GLU A 125 0.99 -2.44 23.98
N ASP A 126 1.60 -3.55 23.56
CA ASP A 126 2.47 -3.58 22.39
C ASP A 126 1.71 -3.58 21.04
N LEU A 127 0.37 -3.66 21.04
CA LEU A 127 -0.40 -3.69 19.79
C LEU A 127 -0.38 -2.34 19.07
N VAL A 128 -0.48 -1.23 19.81
CA VAL A 128 -0.46 0.13 19.23
C VAL A 128 0.84 0.41 18.47
N PRO A 129 2.04 0.18 19.05
CA PRO A 129 3.28 0.39 18.29
C PRO A 129 3.47 -0.63 17.16
N MET A 130 2.99 -1.87 17.29
CA MET A 130 2.99 -2.84 16.18
C MET A 130 2.15 -2.35 14.99
N VAL A 131 0.92 -1.91 15.25
CA VAL A 131 0.03 -1.36 14.21
C VAL A 131 0.63 -0.12 13.54
N SER A 132 1.33 0.71 14.31
CA SER A 132 2.01 1.90 13.78
C SER A 132 3.16 1.50 12.83
N ALA A 133 3.94 0.49 13.21
CA ALA A 133 5.03 -0.04 12.37
C ALA A 133 4.50 -0.66 11.07
N VAL A 134 3.48 -1.51 11.15
CA VAL A 134 2.84 -2.13 9.97
C VAL A 134 2.28 -1.06 9.03
N ARG A 135 1.60 -0.04 9.57
CA ARG A 135 1.08 1.08 8.78
C ARG A 135 2.19 1.83 8.06
N ALA A 136 3.30 2.09 8.73
CA ALA A 136 4.45 2.77 8.14
C ALA A 136 5.07 1.94 7.01
N MET A 137 5.32 0.64 7.24
CA MET A 137 5.90 -0.26 6.24
C MET A 137 5.06 -0.34 4.96
N VAL A 138 3.74 -0.49 5.09
CA VAL A 138 2.84 -0.50 3.93
C VAL A 138 2.81 0.86 3.23
N SER A 139 2.69 1.96 3.98
CA SER A 139 2.64 3.29 3.36
C SER A 139 3.95 3.64 2.63
N GLU A 140 5.10 3.26 3.20
CA GLU A 140 6.41 3.44 2.58
C GLU A 140 6.60 2.55 1.35
N SER A 141 6.16 1.28 1.38
CA SER A 141 6.26 0.38 0.23
C SER A 141 5.37 0.85 -0.94
N LEU A 142 4.16 1.34 -0.65
CA LEU A 142 3.29 1.94 -1.67
C LEU A 142 3.81 3.29 -2.16
N GLY A 143 4.44 4.08 -1.29
CA GLY A 143 5.17 5.29 -1.68
C GLY A 143 6.32 4.97 -2.64
N ALA A 144 7.09 3.91 -2.35
CA ALA A 144 8.14 3.43 -3.23
C ALA A 144 7.60 3.02 -4.61
N LEU A 145 6.41 2.41 -4.68
CA LEU A 145 5.73 2.07 -5.94
C LEU A 145 5.36 3.32 -6.74
N ILE A 146 4.68 4.28 -6.09
CA ILE A 146 4.15 5.49 -6.73
C ILE A 146 5.29 6.38 -7.24
N PHE A 147 6.34 6.56 -6.44
CA PHE A 147 7.46 7.46 -6.73
C PHE A 147 8.64 6.75 -7.40
N ARG A 148 8.56 5.43 -7.60
CA ARG A 148 9.66 4.58 -8.11
C ARG A 148 10.94 4.77 -7.29
N ASN A 149 10.78 4.83 -5.97
CA ASN A 149 11.83 5.23 -5.04
C ASN A 149 12.44 4.01 -4.33
N VAL A 150 13.67 3.67 -4.72
CA VAL A 150 14.45 2.55 -4.17
C VAL A 150 14.86 2.78 -2.73
N ASP A 151 15.11 4.03 -2.33
CA ASP A 151 15.50 4.34 -0.95
C ASP A 151 14.34 4.07 0.01
N MET A 152 13.11 4.44 -0.39
CA MET A 152 11.91 4.10 0.38
C MET A 152 11.72 2.59 0.50
N ALA A 153 11.89 1.85 -0.59
CA ALA A 153 11.82 0.39 -0.56
C ALA A 153 12.90 -0.21 0.38
N THR A 154 14.10 0.35 0.37
CA THR A 154 15.20 -0.10 1.24
C THR A 154 14.87 0.11 2.72
N THR A 155 14.27 1.26 3.09
CA THR A 155 13.83 1.52 4.47
C THR A 155 12.80 0.49 4.97
N VAL A 156 11.91 0.03 4.09
CA VAL A 156 10.94 -1.04 4.44
C VAL A 156 11.67 -2.33 4.81
N LEU A 157 12.66 -2.75 4.02
CA LEU A 157 13.44 -3.96 4.31
C LEU A 157 14.20 -3.87 5.65
N GLU A 158 14.67 -2.68 6.03
CA GLU A 158 15.36 -2.45 7.30
C GLU A 158 14.41 -2.45 8.51
N SER A 159 13.10 -2.33 8.27
CA SER A 159 12.07 -2.19 9.31
C SER A 159 11.38 -3.50 9.69
N ASP A 160 11.60 -4.58 8.94
CA ASP A 160 10.90 -5.87 9.05
C ASP A 160 10.96 -6.49 10.46
N ASP A 161 12.17 -6.56 11.04
CA ASP A 161 12.41 -7.13 12.38
C ASP A 161 11.61 -6.43 13.51
N VAL A 162 11.12 -5.20 13.29
CA VAL A 162 10.36 -4.45 14.29
C VAL A 162 9.03 -5.13 14.58
N VAL A 163 8.33 -5.60 13.55
CA VAL A 163 6.99 -6.19 13.67
C VAL A 163 7.07 -7.55 14.35
N ASP A 164 8.06 -8.35 13.99
CA ASP A 164 8.34 -9.64 14.61
C ASP A 164 8.58 -9.55 16.12
N ARG A 165 9.40 -8.57 16.54
CA ARG A 165 9.65 -8.34 17.97
C ARG A 165 8.38 -8.00 18.73
N TYR A 166 7.46 -7.23 18.16
CA TYR A 166 6.18 -6.94 18.81
C TYR A 166 5.28 -8.16 18.86
N ARG A 167 5.20 -8.93 17.76
CA ARG A 167 4.43 -10.17 17.69
C ARG A 167 4.85 -11.15 18.79
N ASP A 168 6.15 -11.36 18.97
CA ASP A 168 6.68 -12.26 20.00
C ASP A 168 6.35 -11.77 21.42
N ARG A 169 6.52 -10.47 21.70
CA ARG A 169 6.19 -9.88 23.01
C ARG A 169 4.70 -9.99 23.32
N ILE A 170 3.83 -9.74 22.34
CA ILE A 170 2.38 -9.88 22.51
C ILE A 170 2.04 -11.34 22.77
N PHE A 171 2.61 -12.28 22.01
CA PHE A 171 2.38 -13.71 22.20
C PHE A 171 2.73 -14.16 23.62
N GLU A 172 3.94 -13.85 24.10
CA GLU A 172 4.39 -14.24 25.45
C GLU A 172 3.49 -13.66 26.55
N ARG A 173 3.15 -12.37 26.43
CA ARG A 173 2.28 -11.69 27.41
C ARG A 173 0.87 -12.27 27.41
N GLN A 174 0.30 -12.55 26.24
CA GLN A 174 -1.02 -13.18 26.15
C GLN A 174 -1.00 -14.60 26.70
N LEU A 175 0.04 -15.39 26.42
CA LEU A 175 0.18 -16.73 26.97
C LEU A 175 0.20 -16.72 28.51
N GLN A 176 0.96 -15.80 29.11
CA GLN A 176 1.00 -15.63 30.55
C GLN A 176 -0.38 -15.24 31.11
N ARG A 177 -1.04 -14.22 30.52
CA ARG A 177 -2.38 -13.77 30.93
C ARG A 177 -3.42 -14.90 30.87
N MET A 178 -3.46 -15.63 29.76
CA MET A 178 -4.40 -16.74 29.57
C MET A 178 -4.15 -17.90 30.55
N THR A 179 -2.91 -18.10 30.97
CA THR A 179 -2.56 -19.12 31.98
C THR A 179 -3.00 -18.70 33.39
N SER A 180 -2.83 -17.42 33.73
CA SER A 180 -3.23 -16.89 35.04
C SER A 180 -4.74 -16.66 35.17
N GLU A 181 -5.40 -16.31 34.08
CA GLU A 181 -6.81 -15.92 34.01
C GLU A 181 -7.51 -16.65 32.85
N PRO A 182 -7.99 -17.90 33.07
CA PRO A 182 -8.56 -18.73 32.01
C PRO A 182 -9.76 -18.12 31.27
N GLN A 183 -10.48 -17.19 31.89
CA GLN A 183 -11.56 -16.43 31.25
C GLN A 183 -11.06 -15.54 30.08
N LEU A 184 -9.77 -15.17 30.08
CA LEU A 184 -9.16 -14.35 29.03
C LEU A 184 -8.68 -15.16 27.82
N VAL A 185 -8.84 -16.50 27.81
CA VAL A 185 -8.41 -17.35 26.70
C VAL A 185 -9.07 -16.95 25.37
N GLY A 186 -10.36 -16.62 25.40
CA GLY A 186 -11.10 -16.17 24.21
C GLY A 186 -10.49 -14.91 23.60
N PRO A 187 -10.53 -13.74 24.29
CA PRO A 187 -9.93 -12.50 23.79
C PRO A 187 -8.42 -12.62 23.51
N GLY A 188 -7.68 -13.32 24.36
CA GLY A 188 -6.23 -13.49 24.20
C GLY A 188 -5.87 -14.20 22.90
N LEU A 189 -6.60 -15.27 22.55
CA LEU A 189 -6.42 -15.96 21.28
C LEU A 189 -6.75 -15.06 20.08
N GLN A 190 -7.80 -14.25 20.17
CA GLN A 190 -8.15 -13.30 19.11
C GLN A 190 -7.05 -12.28 18.86
N PHE A 191 -6.41 -11.76 19.92
CA PHE A 191 -5.26 -10.86 19.78
C PHE A 191 -4.03 -11.56 19.20
N VAL A 192 -3.74 -12.80 19.59
CA VAL A 192 -2.64 -13.59 18.98
C VAL A 192 -2.85 -13.80 17.48
N LEU A 193 -4.08 -14.09 17.06
CA LEU A 193 -4.42 -14.20 15.64
C LEU A 193 -4.30 -12.85 14.93
N ALA A 194 -4.81 -11.76 15.53
CA ALA A 194 -4.67 -10.41 14.99
C ALA A 194 -3.21 -10.02 14.79
N THR A 195 -2.32 -10.29 15.75
CA THR A 195 -0.88 -10.01 15.60
C THR A 195 -0.23 -10.83 14.49
N ARG A 196 -0.67 -12.08 14.28
CA ARG A 196 -0.19 -12.87 13.15
C ARG A 196 -0.64 -12.30 11.80
N HIS A 197 -1.85 -11.76 11.71
CA HIS A 197 -2.29 -11.07 10.49
C HIS A 197 -1.47 -9.80 10.24
N LEU A 198 -1.15 -9.05 11.29
CA LEU A 198 -0.31 -7.85 11.22
C LEU A 198 1.13 -8.16 10.75
N GLU A 199 1.73 -9.23 11.26
CA GLU A 199 3.05 -9.70 10.80
C GLU A 199 3.02 -10.08 9.32
N ARG A 200 2.04 -10.88 8.88
CA ARG A 200 1.91 -11.21 7.46
C ARG A 200 1.68 -9.99 6.55
N ILE A 201 0.99 -8.95 7.03
CA ILE A 201 0.87 -7.69 6.27
C ILE A 201 2.23 -7.01 6.11
N ALA A 202 3.07 -7.03 7.15
CA ALA A 202 4.43 -6.52 7.08
C ALA A 202 5.29 -7.33 6.09
N ASP A 203 5.19 -8.66 6.09
CA ASP A 203 5.89 -9.53 5.13
C ASP A 203 5.52 -9.16 3.68
N HIS A 204 4.24 -8.94 3.39
CA HIS A 204 3.80 -8.52 2.06
C HIS A 204 4.29 -7.10 1.71
N ALA A 205 4.44 -6.20 2.68
CA ALA A 205 5.06 -4.90 2.45
C ALA A 205 6.55 -5.04 2.07
N THR A 206 7.27 -5.96 2.73
CA THR A 206 8.65 -6.32 2.41
C THR A 206 8.74 -6.90 1.00
N ASN A 207 7.88 -7.86 0.61
CA ASN A 207 7.83 -8.39 -0.76
C ASN A 207 7.61 -7.30 -1.81
N ILE A 208 6.68 -6.37 -1.55
CA ILE A 208 6.41 -5.23 -2.43
C ILE A 208 7.67 -4.39 -2.61
N ALA A 209 8.39 -4.10 -1.53
CA ALA A 209 9.64 -3.34 -1.57
C ALA A 209 10.73 -4.06 -2.39
N GLU A 210 10.90 -5.38 -2.20
CA GLU A 210 11.83 -6.19 -2.99
C GLU A 210 11.50 -6.14 -4.49
N ASP A 211 10.22 -6.21 -4.85
CA ASP A 211 9.77 -6.17 -6.24
C ASP A 211 9.94 -4.81 -6.91
N ILE A 212 9.79 -3.72 -6.15
CA ILE A 212 10.10 -2.38 -6.63
C ILE A 212 11.59 -2.24 -6.90
N ILE A 213 12.45 -2.77 -6.01
CA ILE A 213 13.91 -2.76 -6.21
C ILE A 213 14.29 -3.57 -7.46
N PHE A 214 13.71 -4.75 -7.63
CA PHE A 214 13.89 -5.56 -8.83
C PHE A 214 13.45 -4.80 -10.09
N TRP A 215 12.29 -4.17 -10.07
CA TRP A 215 11.81 -3.39 -11.20
C TRP A 215 12.78 -2.26 -11.57
N VAL A 216 13.12 -1.41 -10.60
CA VAL A 216 13.88 -0.18 -10.84
C VAL A 216 15.36 -0.44 -11.11
N ARG A 217 15.98 -1.37 -10.38
CA ARG A 217 17.43 -1.61 -10.43
C ARG A 217 17.81 -2.91 -11.15
N GLY A 218 16.87 -3.81 -11.39
CA GLY A 218 17.16 -5.16 -11.91
C GLY A 218 17.86 -6.06 -10.89
N LEU A 219 17.89 -5.66 -9.60
CA LEU A 219 18.56 -6.40 -8.54
C LEU A 219 17.59 -7.32 -7.82
N ASP A 220 17.99 -8.58 -7.65
CA ASP A 220 17.27 -9.52 -6.80
C ASP A 220 17.77 -9.40 -5.36
N VAL A 221 16.98 -8.73 -4.52
CA VAL A 221 17.34 -8.47 -3.11
C VAL A 221 16.75 -9.47 -2.10
N ARG A 222 16.08 -10.51 -2.60
CA ARG A 222 15.38 -11.49 -1.77
C ARG A 222 16.31 -12.25 -0.85
N HIS A 223 15.85 -12.53 0.37
CA HIS A 223 16.61 -13.23 1.41
C HIS A 223 17.99 -12.58 1.68
N GLY A 224 18.08 -11.25 1.57
CA GLY A 224 19.31 -10.50 1.79
C GLY A 224 20.37 -10.65 0.69
N ARG A 225 20.04 -11.27 -0.45
CA ARG A 225 20.91 -11.22 -1.64
C ARG A 225 20.95 -9.78 -2.16
N GLY A 226 21.98 -9.41 -2.93
CA GLY A 226 21.99 -8.13 -3.67
C GLY A 226 22.01 -6.82 -2.83
N LEU A 227 21.87 -6.87 -1.50
CA LEU A 227 21.91 -5.69 -0.61
C LEU A 227 23.24 -4.93 -0.71
N GLU A 228 24.34 -5.62 -1.00
CA GLU A 228 25.65 -5.01 -1.28
C GLU A 228 25.61 -4.14 -2.55
N GLY A 229 24.83 -4.54 -3.55
CA GLY A 229 24.65 -3.84 -4.83
C GLY A 229 23.90 -2.51 -4.69
N LEU A 230 22.99 -2.40 -3.72
CA LEU A 230 22.27 -1.15 -3.41
C LEU A 230 23.21 -0.05 -2.89
N ARG A 231 24.29 -0.42 -2.19
CA ARG A 231 25.24 0.53 -1.57
C ARG A 231 26.29 1.06 -2.55
N SER A 232 26.46 0.42 -3.70
CA SER A 232 27.53 0.70 -4.67
C SER A 232 27.17 1.67 -5.79
N GLU A 233 25.89 1.96 -6.04
CA GLU A 233 25.47 2.92 -7.09
C GLU A 233 24.80 4.16 -6.48
N PRO A 234 25.27 5.38 -6.80
CA PRO A 234 24.52 6.58 -6.45
C PRO A 234 23.13 6.56 -7.10
N PRO A 235 22.12 7.25 -6.51
CA PRO A 235 20.79 7.35 -7.09
C PRO A 235 20.91 7.84 -8.54
N ALA A 236 20.28 7.11 -9.47
CA ALA A 236 20.20 7.54 -10.85
C ALA A 236 19.57 8.94 -10.85
N THR A 237 20.36 9.95 -11.22
CA THR A 237 19.87 11.32 -11.37
C THR A 237 18.70 11.28 -12.34
N LEU A 238 17.50 11.55 -11.82
CA LEU A 238 16.33 11.83 -12.63
C LEU A 238 16.72 12.93 -13.61
N SER A 239 16.78 12.58 -14.90
CA SER A 239 16.92 13.57 -15.96
C SER A 239 15.71 14.51 -15.87
N ALA A 240 15.97 15.78 -15.59
CA ALA A 240 14.98 16.85 -15.47
C ALA A 240 14.20 17.17 -16.77
N ALA A 241 14.27 16.30 -17.79
CA ALA A 241 13.67 16.54 -19.10
C ALA A 241 12.16 16.24 -19.18
N ASN A 242 11.55 15.59 -18.18
CA ASN A 242 10.14 15.16 -18.25
C ASN A 242 9.22 15.81 -17.19
N ILE A 243 9.68 16.84 -16.48
CA ILE A 243 8.84 17.65 -15.60
C ILE A 243 9.02 19.09 -16.01
N THR A 244 8.16 19.57 -16.92
CA THR A 244 7.52 20.90 -16.96
C THR A 244 7.16 21.24 -18.40
N GLU A 245 5.95 20.91 -18.83
CA GLU A 245 5.21 21.64 -19.88
C GLU A 245 3.74 21.18 -19.88
N ASN A 246 3.00 21.51 -18.81
CA ASN A 246 1.54 21.65 -18.86
C ASN A 246 0.99 22.12 -17.51
N SER A 247 1.30 23.37 -17.17
CA SER A 247 0.60 24.09 -16.09
C SER A 247 0.90 25.58 -16.15
N GLN A 248 0.59 26.22 -17.29
CA GLN A 248 0.42 27.68 -17.34
C GLN A 248 -0.40 28.10 -18.57
N THR A 249 -1.71 27.86 -18.52
CA THR A 249 -2.71 28.67 -19.24
C THR A 249 -3.89 28.92 -18.30
N SER A 250 -3.67 29.81 -17.32
CA SER A 250 -4.77 30.43 -16.59
C SER A 250 -4.86 31.89 -17.01
N HIS A 251 -6.01 32.19 -17.62
CA HIS A 251 -6.55 33.48 -18.02
C HIS A 251 -6.07 34.71 -17.22
N SER A 252 -5.49 35.67 -17.94
CA SER A 252 -5.58 37.09 -17.58
C SER A 252 -5.60 37.91 -18.87
N ASP A 253 -6.79 38.23 -19.38
CA ASP A 253 -7.02 39.40 -20.23
C ASP A 253 -8.51 39.54 -20.56
N VAL A 254 -9.26 40.23 -19.69
CA VAL A 254 -10.38 41.09 -20.09
C VAL A 254 -10.50 42.23 -19.06
N THR A 255 -9.86 43.36 -19.36
CA THR A 255 -10.17 44.67 -18.77
C THR A 255 -11.50 45.20 -19.33
N PRO A 256 -12.44 45.71 -18.52
CA PRO A 256 -13.58 46.47 -19.04
C PRO A 256 -13.21 47.95 -19.18
N SER A 257 -13.41 48.50 -20.37
CA SER A 257 -13.30 49.94 -20.65
C SER A 257 -14.36 50.72 -19.86
N ARG A 258 -13.94 51.57 -18.92
CA ARG A 258 -14.78 52.63 -18.36
C ARG A 258 -14.77 53.82 -19.30
N ASN A 259 -15.93 54.08 -19.90
CA ASN A 259 -16.22 55.34 -20.58
C ASN A 259 -16.74 56.32 -19.52
N THR A 260 -15.98 57.37 -19.24
CA THR A 260 -16.44 58.55 -18.49
C THR A 260 -16.71 59.63 -19.51
N ASP A 261 -17.97 60.06 -19.61
CA ASP A 261 -18.33 61.42 -20.04
C ASP A 261 -19.73 61.76 -19.46
N ASP A 262 -19.71 62.77 -18.59
CA ASP A 262 -20.69 63.82 -18.29
C ASP A 262 -22.19 63.50 -18.05
N VAL A 263 -22.73 64.00 -16.91
CA VAL A 263 -23.53 65.26 -16.82
C VAL A 263 -24.13 65.42 -15.40
N ILE A 264 -23.56 66.36 -14.63
CA ILE A 264 -24.14 67.50 -13.87
C ILE A 264 -25.45 67.35 -13.04
N PHE A 265 -25.30 67.65 -11.73
CA PHE A 265 -26.15 68.37 -10.76
C PHE A 265 -27.68 68.45 -10.94
N THR A 266 -28.46 67.90 -10.00
CA THR A 266 -29.02 68.59 -8.80
C THR A 266 -29.72 67.58 -7.89
#